data_AF-A0A0F9TKD4-F1
#
_entry.id   AF-A0A0F9TKD4-F1
#
_cell.length_a   1.000
_cell.length_b   1.000
_cell.length_c   1.000
_cell.angle_alpha   90.00
_cell.angle_beta   90.00
_cell.angle_gamma   90.00
#
_symmetry.space_group_name_H-M   'P 1'
#
loop_
_entity.id
_entity.type
_entity.pdbx_description
1 polymer ?
#
loop_
_entity_poly.entity_id
_entity_poly.type
_entity_poly.pdbx_seq_one_letter_code
_entity_poly.pdbx_strand_id
1 'polypeptide(L)'
;MQTRPVVFADVHREILHGSPLLWRGGRFLDGPLNWMANRLISGPDRSDWSHVGRVQVDTHGRLWSLEFLQFRGPVRKDLAEYVQFYPGRIDVFAPDVHRFRGYRPALAVAEMQDLMVDFRGRYGWRNILRAGVSRVPGLRLLAGWSTDDQANGHRPPHCSDAASRCDFLAGVDPVPNTPSWATTPADFGRSLLYQYQFTLYWSADQISNTGEMAA
;
A
#
# COMPACT_ATOMS: atom_id res chain seq x y z
N MET A 1 -5.70 13.94 9.11
CA MET A 1 -6.45 13.79 7.84
C MET A 1 -7.88 13.44 8.21
N GLN A 2 -8.86 14.23 7.77
CA GLN A 2 -10.27 13.95 8.05
C GLN A 2 -10.68 12.74 7.21
N THR A 3 -11.17 11.69 7.85
CA THR A 3 -11.70 10.52 7.15
C THR A 3 -13.07 10.83 6.55
N ARG A 4 -13.34 10.26 5.39
CA ARG A 4 -14.68 10.19 4.81
C ARG A 4 -15.15 8.74 4.89
N PRO A 5 -15.78 8.31 6.01
CA PRO A 5 -16.25 6.95 6.16
C PRO A 5 -17.41 6.66 5.19
N VAL A 6 -17.38 5.52 4.51
CA VAL A 6 -18.43 5.09 3.57
C VAL A 6 -18.66 3.58 3.65
N VAL A 7 -19.88 3.14 3.38
CA VAL A 7 -20.21 1.71 3.29
C VAL A 7 -19.75 1.17 1.94
N PHE A 8 -19.02 0.06 1.95
CA PHE A 8 -18.42 -0.52 0.74
C PHE A 8 -19.46 -0.86 -0.34
N ALA A 9 -20.63 -1.35 0.05
CA ALA A 9 -21.71 -1.65 -0.87
C ALA A 9 -22.12 -0.43 -1.72
N ASP A 10 -22.06 0.77 -1.14
CA ASP A 10 -22.50 2.00 -1.78
C ASP A 10 -21.47 2.52 -2.79
N VAL A 11 -20.17 2.30 -2.53
CA VAL A 11 -19.08 2.92 -3.29
C VAL A 11 -18.22 1.95 -4.10
N HIS A 12 -18.43 0.64 -4.01
CA HIS A 12 -17.54 -0.34 -4.66
C HIS A 12 -17.38 -0.10 -6.18
N ARG A 13 -18.41 0.41 -6.86
CA ARG A 13 -18.33 0.72 -8.29
C ARG A 13 -17.54 1.98 -8.63
N GLU A 14 -17.27 2.82 -7.64
CA GLU A 14 -16.47 4.05 -7.78
C GLU A 14 -14.96 3.77 -7.60
N ILE A 15 -14.60 2.61 -7.04
CA ILE A 15 -13.20 2.25 -6.80
C ILE A 15 -12.53 1.89 -8.13
N LEU A 16 -11.58 2.74 -8.55
CA LEU A 16 -10.94 2.62 -9.85
C LEU A 16 -9.89 1.51 -9.89
N HIS A 17 -9.72 0.90 -11.06
CA HIS A 17 -8.62 -0.01 -11.36
C HIS A 17 -7.26 0.70 -11.18
N GLY A 18 -6.32 0.06 -10.48
CA GLY A 18 -5.01 0.64 -10.16
C GLY A 18 -5.01 1.61 -8.97
N SER A 19 -6.15 1.83 -8.30
CA SER A 19 -6.22 2.58 -7.05
C SER A 19 -5.35 1.95 -5.96
N PRO A 20 -4.52 2.72 -5.23
CA PRO A 20 -3.86 2.19 -4.05
C PRO A 20 -4.84 2.08 -2.88
N LEU A 21 -4.67 1.01 -2.10
CA LEU A 21 -5.37 0.76 -0.85
C LEU A 21 -4.37 0.94 0.29
N LEU A 22 -4.58 1.94 1.15
CA LEU A 22 -3.72 2.17 2.32
C LEU A 22 -4.38 1.63 3.58
N TRP A 23 -3.65 0.77 4.28
CA TRP A 23 -4.13 0.05 5.44
C TRP A 23 -3.69 0.72 6.72
N ARG A 24 -4.65 1.07 7.58
CA ARG A 24 -4.39 1.60 8.92
C ARG A 24 -4.18 0.48 9.92
N GLY A 25 -3.18 0.66 10.78
CA GLY A 25 -3.00 -0.15 11.99
C GLY A 25 -2.93 -1.64 11.71
N GLY A 26 -1.74 -2.12 11.33
CA GLY A 26 -1.29 -3.51 11.39
C GLY A 26 -2.28 -4.56 10.91
N ARG A 27 -2.07 -5.06 9.70
CA ARG A 27 -2.90 -6.13 9.16
C ARG A 27 -2.37 -7.51 9.53
N PHE A 28 -3.26 -8.36 10.02
CA PHE A 28 -3.01 -9.76 10.41
C PHE A 28 -2.08 -9.96 11.62
N LEU A 29 -2.68 -10.45 12.72
CA LEU A 29 -2.06 -10.85 13.99
C LEU A 29 -1.62 -9.68 14.87
N ASP A 30 -2.40 -9.46 15.93
CA ASP A 30 -1.91 -8.85 17.16
C ASP A 30 -0.78 -9.73 17.69
N GLY A 31 0.44 -9.19 17.66
CA GLY A 31 1.62 -9.90 18.09
C GLY A 31 2.84 -8.98 18.07
N PRO A 32 3.78 -9.16 19.02
CA PRO A 32 4.90 -8.25 19.20
C PRO A 32 5.77 -8.10 17.95
N LEU A 33 5.98 -9.19 17.19
CA LEU A 33 6.77 -9.17 15.94
C LEU A 33 6.11 -8.35 14.82
N ASN A 34 4.80 -8.49 14.62
CA ASN A 34 4.08 -7.73 13.60
C ASN A 34 3.97 -6.25 14.00
N TRP A 35 3.75 -5.98 15.28
CA TRP A 35 3.79 -4.62 15.82
C TRP A 35 5.16 -3.96 15.62
N MET A 36 6.26 -4.68 15.88
CA MET A 36 7.62 -4.19 15.62
C MET A 36 7.85 -3.95 14.13
N ALA A 37 7.46 -4.88 13.25
CA ALA A 37 7.60 -4.71 11.81
C ALA A 37 6.79 -3.51 11.29
N ASN A 38 5.54 -3.36 11.74
CA ASN A 38 4.71 -2.21 11.40
C ASN A 38 5.31 -0.90 11.93
N ARG A 39 5.89 -0.87 13.13
CA ARG A 39 6.60 0.32 13.64
C ARG A 39 7.88 0.63 12.88
N LEU A 40 8.61 -0.37 12.38
CA LEU A 40 9.77 -0.12 11.53
C LEU A 40 9.37 0.46 10.16
N ILE A 41 8.16 0.12 9.69
CA ILE A 41 7.61 0.59 8.41
C ILE A 41 6.91 1.96 8.55
N SER A 42 6.05 2.15 9.55
CA SER A 42 5.19 3.34 9.70
C SER A 42 5.62 4.33 10.78
N GLY A 43 6.36 3.88 11.79
CA GLY A 43 6.85 4.70 12.91
C GLY A 43 7.72 5.90 12.51
N PRO A 44 8.61 5.79 11.51
CA PRO A 44 9.39 6.93 11.03
C PRO A 44 8.53 7.99 10.35
N ASP A 45 7.41 7.57 9.75
CA ASP A 45 6.64 8.41 8.86
C ASP A 45 5.49 9.14 9.57
N ARG A 46 5.32 8.98 10.89
CA ARG A 46 4.24 9.62 11.66
C ARG A 46 2.87 9.42 11.00
N SER A 47 2.62 8.20 10.53
CA SER A 47 1.42 7.80 9.79
C SER A 47 0.86 6.51 10.37
N ASP A 48 -0.47 6.38 10.35
CA ASP A 48 -1.17 5.16 10.74
C ASP A 48 -1.17 4.10 9.63
N TRP A 49 -0.75 4.48 8.41
CA TRP A 49 -0.66 3.55 7.28
C TRP A 49 0.55 2.61 7.44
N SER A 50 0.26 1.32 7.54
CA SER A 50 1.26 0.27 7.74
C SER A 50 1.42 -0.66 6.54
N HIS A 51 0.50 -0.61 5.57
CA HIS A 51 0.54 -1.47 4.39
C HIS A 51 -0.13 -0.81 3.19
N VAL A 52 0.30 -1.21 1.99
CA VAL A 52 -0.29 -0.77 0.72
C VAL A 52 -0.59 -1.96 -0.17
N GLY A 53 -1.80 -1.97 -0.71
CA GLY A 53 -2.23 -2.87 -1.78
C GLY A 53 -2.66 -2.09 -3.01
N ARG A 54 -3.01 -2.80 -4.07
CA ARG A 54 -3.46 -2.22 -5.34
C ARG A 54 -4.77 -2.86 -5.79
N VAL A 55 -5.72 -2.03 -6.19
CA VAL A 55 -6.99 -2.51 -6.71
C VAL A 55 -6.81 -3.07 -8.11
N GLN A 56 -7.27 -4.30 -8.29
CA GLN A 56 -7.61 -4.85 -9.58
C GLN A 56 -9.13 -5.01 -9.65
N VAL A 57 -9.73 -4.41 -10.68
CA VAL A 57 -11.11 -4.70 -11.11
C VAL A 57 -11.06 -5.81 -12.14
N ASP A 58 -11.77 -6.93 -11.92
CA ASP A 58 -11.86 -8.00 -12.91
C ASP A 58 -12.95 -7.77 -13.95
N THR A 59 -13.06 -8.68 -14.93
CA THR A 59 -14.03 -8.61 -16.03
C THR A 59 -15.49 -8.66 -15.58
N HIS A 60 -15.76 -9.10 -14.35
CA HIS A 60 -17.10 -9.14 -13.77
C HIS A 60 -17.36 -7.96 -12.80
N GLY A 61 -16.42 -7.01 -12.70
CA GLY A 61 -16.52 -5.87 -11.80
C GLY A 61 -16.20 -6.19 -10.34
N ARG A 62 -15.63 -7.38 -10.04
CA ARG A 62 -15.19 -7.68 -8.67
C ARG A 62 -13.87 -6.98 -8.39
N LEU A 63 -13.73 -6.53 -7.14
CA LEU A 63 -12.56 -5.82 -6.66
C LEU A 63 -11.63 -6.77 -5.91
N TRP A 64 -10.36 -6.77 -6.32
CA TRP A 64 -9.30 -7.55 -5.72
C TRP A 64 -8.22 -6.61 -5.18
N SER A 65 -7.70 -6.89 -3.98
CA SER A 65 -6.44 -6.31 -3.50
C SER A 65 -5.28 -7.20 -3.95
N LEU A 66 -4.40 -6.64 -4.77
CA LEU A 66 -3.09 -7.20 -5.11
C LEU A 66 -2.05 -6.60 -4.17
N GLU A 67 -1.38 -7.45 -3.40
CA GLU A 67 -0.47 -6.97 -2.35
C GLU A 67 0.61 -7.99 -2.00
N PHE A 68 1.71 -7.50 -1.42
CA PHE A 68 2.77 -8.35 -0.86
C PHE A 68 2.65 -8.33 0.67
N LEU A 69 2.12 -9.41 1.24
CA LEU A 69 1.94 -9.55 2.69
C LEU A 69 3.25 -9.99 3.36
N GLN A 70 3.49 -9.41 4.54
CA GLN A 70 4.58 -9.84 5.42
C GLN A 70 4.45 -11.34 5.71
N PHE A 71 5.57 -12.07 5.63
CA PHE A 71 5.68 -13.52 5.88
C PHE A 71 4.92 -14.45 4.91
N ARG A 72 4.06 -13.93 4.04
CA ARG A 72 3.29 -14.74 3.06
C ARG A 72 3.71 -14.48 1.61
N GLY A 73 4.25 -13.30 1.32
CA GLY A 73 4.58 -12.90 -0.04
C GLY A 73 3.35 -12.40 -0.82
N PRO A 74 3.33 -12.55 -2.15
CA PRO A 74 2.27 -12.01 -2.98
C PRO A 74 0.92 -12.70 -2.75
N VAL A 75 -0.14 -11.92 -2.60
CA VAL A 75 -1.51 -12.40 -2.49
C VAL A 75 -2.46 -11.56 -3.33
N ARG A 76 -3.50 -12.23 -3.85
CA ARG A 76 -4.65 -11.63 -4.49
C ARG A 76 -5.87 -12.00 -3.66
N LYS A 77 -6.55 -11.03 -3.06
CA LYS A 77 -7.65 -11.31 -2.14
C LYS A 77 -8.85 -10.39 -2.39
N ASP A 78 -10.05 -10.92 -2.19
CA ASP A 78 -11.29 -10.19 -2.41
C ASP A 78 -11.36 -8.98 -1.47
N LEU A 79 -11.60 -7.79 -2.05
CA LEU A 79 -11.68 -6.57 -1.27
C LEU A 79 -12.92 -6.54 -0.36
N ALA A 80 -14.02 -7.17 -0.77
CA ALA A 80 -15.23 -7.23 0.05
C ALA A 80 -14.98 -8.00 1.36
N GLU A 81 -14.35 -9.17 1.26
CA GLU A 81 -13.94 -9.99 2.41
C GLU A 81 -13.02 -9.18 3.35
N TYR A 82 -12.14 -8.39 2.76
CA TYR A 82 -11.23 -7.51 3.47
C TYR A 82 -11.90 -6.37 4.22
N VAL A 83 -12.90 -5.73 3.63
CA VAL A 83 -13.70 -4.72 4.33
C VAL A 83 -14.51 -5.36 5.46
N GLN A 84 -15.06 -6.56 5.24
CA GLN A 84 -15.83 -7.28 6.24
C GLN A 84 -15.00 -7.60 7.49
N PHE A 85 -13.77 -8.08 7.34
CA PHE A 85 -12.90 -8.43 8.47
C PHE A 85 -12.20 -7.23 9.11
N TYR A 86 -12.02 -6.13 8.37
CA TYR A 86 -11.26 -4.97 8.81
C TYR A 86 -11.98 -3.64 8.50
N PRO A 87 -13.21 -3.45 9.00
CA PRO A 87 -13.97 -2.23 8.75
C PRO A 87 -13.24 -1.01 9.34
N GLY A 88 -13.25 0.10 8.61
CA GLY A 88 -12.62 1.36 9.01
C GLY A 88 -11.08 1.38 8.88
N ARG A 89 -10.46 0.31 8.35
CA ARG A 89 -9.00 0.22 8.25
C ARG A 89 -8.43 0.40 6.86
N ILE A 90 -9.27 0.61 5.85
CA ILE A 90 -8.85 0.70 4.44
C ILE A 90 -9.19 2.08 3.91
N ASP A 91 -8.17 2.85 3.59
CA ASP A 91 -8.31 4.10 2.85
C ASP A 91 -8.13 3.83 1.37
N VAL A 92 -9.06 4.33 0.57
CA VAL A 92 -9.02 4.25 -0.90
C VAL A 92 -8.55 5.58 -1.45
N PHE A 93 -7.61 5.49 -2.38
CA PHE A 93 -7.07 6.61 -3.12
C PHE A 93 -7.29 6.35 -4.61
N ALA A 94 -7.48 7.42 -5.40
CA ALA A 94 -7.59 7.33 -6.85
C ALA A 94 -6.37 7.99 -7.52
N PRO A 95 -5.83 7.41 -8.60
CA PRO A 95 -4.79 8.08 -9.38
C PRO A 95 -5.35 9.29 -10.14
N ASP A 96 -4.66 10.43 -10.05
CA ASP A 96 -4.97 11.65 -10.79
C ASP A 96 -4.38 11.59 -12.21
N VAL A 97 -5.02 10.80 -13.07
CA VAL A 97 -4.61 10.62 -14.48
C VAL A 97 -4.74 11.90 -15.31
N HIS A 98 -5.53 12.87 -14.86
CA HIS A 98 -5.67 14.16 -15.54
C HIS A 98 -4.41 15.01 -15.34
N ARG A 99 -3.90 15.05 -14.11
CA ARG A 99 -2.62 15.70 -13.78
C ARG A 99 -1.42 14.94 -14.32
N PHE A 100 -1.46 13.61 -14.26
CA PHE A 100 -0.38 12.73 -14.70
C PHE A 100 -0.76 11.95 -15.97
N ARG A 101 -0.83 12.67 -17.10
CA ARG A 101 -1.31 12.12 -18.38
C ARG A 101 -0.54 10.91 -18.93
N GLY A 102 0.71 10.71 -18.47
CA GLY A 102 1.53 9.55 -18.84
C GLY A 102 1.28 8.30 -17.99
N TYR A 103 0.56 8.42 -16.87
CA TYR A 103 0.31 7.31 -15.96
C TYR A 103 -0.73 6.34 -16.54
N ARG A 104 -0.42 5.05 -16.48
CA ARG A 104 -1.27 3.98 -17.01
C ARG A 104 -1.69 3.01 -15.89
N PRO A 105 -2.83 3.24 -15.20
CA PRO A 105 -3.24 2.41 -14.07
C PRO A 105 -3.34 0.91 -14.40
N ALA A 106 -3.80 0.57 -15.61
CA ALA A 106 -3.89 -0.82 -16.08
C ALA A 106 -2.51 -1.49 -16.21
N LEU A 107 -1.49 -0.75 -16.67
CA LEU A 107 -0.13 -1.27 -16.69
C LEU A 107 0.40 -1.48 -15.27
N ALA A 108 0.14 -0.54 -14.37
CA ALA A 108 0.53 -0.66 -12.97
C ALA A 108 -0.07 -1.91 -12.28
N VAL A 109 -1.26 -2.34 -12.71
CA VAL A 109 -1.86 -3.60 -12.23
C VAL A 109 -1.21 -4.82 -12.90
N ALA A 110 -0.97 -4.78 -14.21
CA ALA A 110 -0.29 -5.86 -14.94
C ALA A 110 1.11 -6.13 -14.36
N GLU A 111 1.91 -5.09 -14.14
CA GLU A 111 3.24 -5.19 -13.53
C GLU A 111 3.18 -5.77 -12.10
N MET A 112 2.15 -5.42 -11.32
CA MET A 112 1.95 -6.03 -10.00
C MET A 112 1.68 -7.53 -10.14
N GLN A 113 0.87 -7.95 -11.11
CA GLN A 113 0.59 -9.36 -11.35
C GLN A 113 1.84 -10.13 -11.78
N ASP A 114 2.68 -9.55 -12.64
CA ASP A 114 3.94 -10.15 -13.08
C ASP A 114 4.91 -10.28 -11.91
N LEU A 115 5.09 -9.24 -11.09
CA LEU A 115 5.87 -9.31 -9.86
C LEU A 115 5.37 -10.40 -8.91
N MET A 116 4.04 -10.54 -8.77
CA MET A 116 3.44 -11.57 -7.93
C MET A 116 3.75 -12.99 -8.45
N VAL A 117 3.91 -13.18 -9.76
CA VAL A 117 4.36 -14.44 -10.37
C VAL A 117 5.84 -14.67 -10.11
N ASP A 118 6.69 -13.67 -10.35
CA ASP A 118 8.15 -13.77 -10.22
C ASP A 118 8.61 -14.05 -8.80
N PHE A 119 7.88 -13.52 -7.81
CA PHE A 119 8.23 -13.61 -6.39
C PHE A 119 7.27 -14.48 -5.57
N ARG A 120 6.61 -15.47 -6.19
CA ARG A 120 5.73 -16.43 -5.48
C ARG A 120 6.38 -16.99 -4.21
N GLY A 121 5.70 -16.81 -3.07
CA GLY A 121 6.13 -17.29 -1.75
C GLY A 121 7.36 -16.57 -1.16
N ARG A 122 7.82 -15.46 -1.77
CA ARG A 122 8.99 -14.69 -1.30
C ARG A 122 8.56 -13.30 -0.83
N TYR A 123 9.22 -12.81 0.22
CA TYR A 123 8.98 -11.47 0.76
C TYR A 123 10.30 -10.75 1.06
N GLY A 124 10.35 -9.45 0.78
CA GLY A 124 11.55 -8.61 0.80
C GLY A 124 12.09 -8.22 2.17
N TRP A 125 12.33 -9.17 3.09
CA TRP A 125 12.83 -8.88 4.44
C TRP A 125 14.15 -8.11 4.48
N ARG A 126 15.05 -8.38 3.53
CA ARG A 126 16.33 -7.67 3.41
C ARG A 126 16.12 -6.18 3.12
N ASN A 127 15.11 -5.84 2.32
CA ASN A 127 14.78 -4.45 1.99
C ASN A 127 14.16 -3.76 3.21
N ILE A 128 13.29 -4.43 3.97
CA ILE A 128 12.73 -3.90 5.23
C ILE A 128 13.82 -3.65 6.26
N LEU A 129 14.74 -4.59 6.46
CA LEU A 129 15.86 -4.40 7.38
C LEU A 129 16.75 -3.23 6.94
N ARG A 130 17.07 -3.13 5.65
CA ARG A 130 17.84 -2.01 5.10
C ARG A 130 17.13 -0.67 5.31
N ALA A 131 15.84 -0.61 5.03
CA ALA A 131 15.01 0.58 5.23
C ALA A 131 14.86 0.94 6.72
N GLY A 132 14.82 -0.04 7.61
CA GLY A 132 14.84 0.19 9.05
C GLY A 132 16.18 0.77 9.52
N VAL A 133 17.29 0.14 9.13
CA VAL A 133 18.66 0.57 9.50
C VAL A 133 18.96 1.99 9.00
N SER A 134 18.55 2.34 7.79
CA SER A 134 18.76 3.69 7.23
C SER A 134 18.01 4.79 7.99
N ARG A 135 17.02 4.42 8.82
CA ARG A 135 16.20 5.36 9.59
C ARG A 135 16.59 5.47 11.06
N VAL A 136 17.47 4.59 11.55
CA VAL A 136 17.96 4.65 12.94
C VAL A 136 19.13 5.65 13.03
N PRO A 137 19.06 6.69 13.90
CA PRO A 137 20.18 7.59 14.12
C PRO A 137 21.46 6.84 14.49
N GLY A 138 22.62 7.28 13.98
CA GLY A 138 23.89 6.58 14.13
C GLY A 138 24.06 5.42 13.13
N LEU A 139 23.14 4.45 13.12
CA LEU A 139 23.19 3.33 12.18
C LEU A 139 23.04 3.76 10.71
N ARG A 140 22.31 4.85 10.45
CA ARG A 140 22.20 5.43 9.11
C ARG A 140 23.54 5.79 8.47
N LEU A 141 24.58 6.05 9.27
CA LEU A 141 25.93 6.37 8.76
C LEU A 141 26.62 5.13 8.17
N LEU A 142 26.18 3.93 8.55
CA LEU A 142 26.65 2.65 8.04
C LEU A 142 25.84 2.19 6.82
N ALA A 143 24.66 2.75 6.59
CA ALA A 143 23.83 2.47 5.43
C ALA A 143 24.36 3.25 4.22
N GLY A 144 25.07 2.58 3.33
CA GLY A 144 25.54 3.18 2.09
C GLY A 144 24.39 3.71 1.21
N TRP A 145 24.65 4.84 0.56
CA TRP A 145 23.77 5.42 -0.47
C TRP A 145 23.62 4.40 -1.61
N SER A 146 22.37 4.15 -2.04
CA SER A 146 22.11 3.28 -3.18
C SER A 146 22.01 4.15 -4.42
N THR A 147 23.01 4.13 -5.30
CA THR A 147 22.98 4.73 -6.64
C THR A 147 22.77 3.68 -7.74
N ASP A 148 22.61 2.42 -7.34
CA ASP A 148 22.43 1.29 -8.23
C ASP A 148 20.94 1.09 -8.54
N ASP A 149 20.51 1.68 -9.66
CA ASP A 149 19.15 1.55 -10.17
C ASP A 149 18.85 0.12 -10.67
N GLN A 150 19.87 -0.67 -11.02
CA GLN A 150 19.71 -2.06 -11.47
C GLN A 150 19.39 -3.01 -10.31
N ALA A 151 19.83 -2.69 -9.10
CA ALA A 151 19.48 -3.44 -7.89
C ALA A 151 17.97 -3.42 -7.57
N ASN A 152 17.20 -2.47 -8.14
CA ASN A 152 15.76 -2.31 -7.90
C ASN A 152 14.87 -3.35 -8.61
N GLY A 153 15.42 -4.35 -9.30
CA GLY A 153 14.61 -5.41 -9.96
C GLY A 153 14.75 -6.81 -9.37
N HIS A 154 15.90 -7.17 -8.81
CA HIS A 154 16.26 -8.59 -8.59
C HIS A 154 15.90 -9.18 -7.22
N ARG A 155 15.35 -8.36 -6.31
CA ARG A 155 15.00 -8.80 -4.95
C ARG A 155 13.48 -8.79 -4.77
N PRO A 156 12.94 -9.76 -4.00
CA PRO A 156 11.53 -9.75 -3.63
C PRO A 156 11.17 -8.41 -2.99
N PRO A 157 10.16 -7.71 -3.49
CA PRO A 157 9.75 -6.43 -2.92
C PRO A 157 8.96 -6.64 -1.62
N HIS A 158 8.88 -5.60 -0.78
CA HIS A 158 7.81 -5.46 0.20
C HIS A 158 6.64 -4.68 -0.40
N CYS A 159 5.56 -4.50 0.36
CA CYS A 159 4.30 -3.92 -0.14
C CYS A 159 4.47 -2.58 -0.89
N SER A 160 5.07 -1.58 -0.25
CA SER A 160 5.29 -0.25 -0.84
C SER A 160 6.35 -0.21 -1.93
N ASP A 161 7.35 -1.08 -1.87
CA ASP A 161 8.35 -1.27 -2.92
C ASP A 161 7.70 -1.82 -4.19
N ALA A 162 6.86 -2.85 -4.06
CA ALA A 162 6.12 -3.43 -5.19
C ALA A 162 5.21 -2.38 -5.84
N ALA A 163 4.41 -1.69 -5.03
CA ALA A 163 3.52 -0.64 -5.51
C ALA A 163 4.29 0.47 -6.26
N SER A 164 5.39 0.96 -5.67
CA SER A 164 6.18 2.06 -6.26
C SER A 164 6.80 1.67 -7.59
N ARG A 165 7.39 0.47 -7.68
CA ARG A 165 7.94 -0.06 -8.93
C ARG A 165 6.88 -0.14 -10.03
N CYS A 166 5.69 -0.65 -9.68
CA CYS A 166 4.59 -0.76 -10.63
C CYS A 166 4.15 0.61 -11.16
N ASP A 167 4.10 1.63 -10.31
CA ASP A 167 3.77 2.99 -10.75
C ASP A 167 4.83 3.58 -11.66
N PHE A 168 6.09 3.38 -11.31
CA PHE A 168 7.22 3.83 -12.10
C PHE A 168 7.17 3.24 -13.52
N LEU A 169 6.98 1.92 -13.63
CA LEU A 169 6.81 1.21 -14.91
C LEU A 169 5.52 1.64 -15.64
N ALA A 170 4.49 2.02 -14.88
CA ALA A 170 3.27 2.60 -15.43
C ALA A 170 3.41 4.04 -15.92
N GLY A 171 4.59 4.67 -15.75
CA GLY A 171 4.96 5.95 -16.35
C GLY A 171 5.10 7.12 -15.37
N VAL A 172 4.98 6.89 -14.05
CA VAL A 172 5.14 7.95 -13.04
C VAL A 172 5.88 7.42 -11.83
N ASP A 173 6.93 8.13 -11.40
CA ASP A 173 7.50 7.93 -10.06
C ASP A 173 6.54 8.51 -9.01
N PRO A 174 5.89 7.69 -8.15
CA PRO A 174 4.94 8.18 -7.18
C PRO A 174 5.63 8.91 -6.01
N VAL A 175 6.94 8.70 -5.80
CA VAL A 175 7.70 9.27 -4.69
C VAL A 175 9.07 9.74 -5.20
N PRO A 176 9.11 10.88 -5.92
CA PRO A 176 10.31 11.35 -6.61
C PRO A 176 11.56 11.36 -5.73
N ASN A 177 12.65 10.82 -6.28
CA ASN A 177 13.98 10.73 -5.65
C ASN A 177 14.06 9.79 -4.43
N THR A 178 13.03 8.97 -4.20
CA THR A 178 13.06 7.94 -3.15
C THR A 178 13.16 6.57 -3.82
N PRO A 179 14.19 5.76 -3.53
CA PRO A 179 14.28 4.44 -4.13
C PRO A 179 13.11 3.56 -3.63
N SER A 180 12.56 2.69 -4.49
CA SER A 180 11.35 1.92 -4.17
C SER A 180 11.47 1.09 -2.90
N TRP A 181 12.65 0.51 -2.61
CA TRP A 181 12.90 -0.24 -1.36
C TRP A 181 12.85 0.62 -0.08
N ALA A 182 12.97 1.95 -0.21
CA ALA A 182 12.83 2.88 0.89
C ALA A 182 11.42 3.49 0.94
N THR A 183 10.61 3.33 -0.11
CA THR A 183 9.25 3.88 -0.13
C THR A 183 8.39 3.21 0.93
N THR A 184 7.56 3.97 1.62
CA THR A 184 6.63 3.47 2.64
C THR A 184 5.17 3.68 2.23
N PRO A 185 4.21 3.02 2.90
CA PRO A 185 2.79 3.27 2.66
C PRO A 185 2.40 4.74 2.87
N ALA A 186 3.11 5.46 3.74
CA ALA A 186 2.80 6.86 4.02
C ALA A 186 3.16 7.80 2.86
N ASP A 187 4.17 7.44 2.08
CA ASP A 187 4.56 8.22 0.91
C ASP A 187 3.46 8.20 -0.16
N PHE A 188 2.73 7.10 -0.32
CA PHE A 188 1.56 7.02 -1.20
C PHE A 188 0.45 7.99 -0.81
N GLY A 189 0.17 8.10 0.48
CA GLY A 189 -0.86 9.02 0.97
C GLY A 189 -0.45 10.50 0.89
N ARG A 190 0.83 10.78 0.64
CA ARG A 190 1.38 12.13 0.39
C ARG A 190 1.72 12.39 -1.07
N SER A 191 1.72 11.34 -1.89
CA SER A 191 2.07 11.42 -3.29
C SER A 191 1.09 12.31 -4.02
N LEU A 192 1.61 13.17 -4.89
CA LEU A 192 0.79 14.00 -5.76
C LEU A 192 0.03 13.19 -6.81
N LEU A 193 0.47 11.95 -7.09
CA LEU A 193 -0.17 11.04 -8.02
C LEU A 193 -1.57 10.62 -7.54
N TYR A 194 -1.80 10.61 -6.23
CA TYR A 194 -3.01 10.03 -5.66
C TYR A 194 -3.86 11.06 -4.92
N GLN A 195 -5.16 10.91 -5.04
CA GLN A 195 -6.15 11.69 -4.31
C GLN A 195 -6.96 10.78 -3.39
N TYR A 196 -7.00 11.10 -2.10
CA TYR A 196 -7.84 10.38 -1.15
C TYR A 196 -9.31 10.46 -1.56
N GLN A 197 -10.01 9.33 -1.49
CA GLN A 197 -11.44 9.24 -1.80
C GLN A 197 -12.26 9.05 -0.51
N PHE A 198 -12.02 7.95 0.20
CA PHE A 198 -12.82 7.56 1.36
C PHE A 198 -12.17 6.42 2.18
N THR A 199 -12.74 6.14 3.35
CA THR A 199 -12.40 5.01 4.22
C THR A 199 -13.54 3.99 4.23
N LEU A 200 -13.22 2.72 3.99
CA LEU A 200 -14.23 1.67 3.80
C LEU A 200 -14.71 1.04 5.11
N TYR A 201 -16.03 0.92 5.22
CA TYR A 201 -16.74 0.18 6.27
C TYR A 201 -17.65 -0.88 5.64
N TRP A 202 -17.96 -1.93 6.39
CA TRP A 202 -18.84 -2.99 5.91
C TRP A 202 -20.32 -2.62 6.02
N SER A 203 -20.70 -1.92 7.09
CA SER A 203 -22.08 -1.47 7.34
C SER A 203 -22.14 -0.07 7.96
N ALA A 204 -23.32 0.56 7.86
CA ALA A 204 -23.56 1.90 8.41
C ALA A 204 -23.41 1.95 9.94
N ASP A 205 -23.84 0.90 10.65
CA ASP A 205 -23.73 0.82 12.12
C ASP A 205 -22.28 0.96 12.60
N GLN A 206 -21.33 0.42 11.84
CA GLN A 206 -19.91 0.52 12.16
C GLN A 206 -19.38 1.95 12.02
N ILE A 207 -19.97 2.76 11.14
CA ILE A 207 -19.64 4.17 10.98
C ILE A 207 -20.13 4.94 12.20
N SER A 208 -21.40 4.75 12.58
CA SER A 208 -22.02 5.41 13.74
C SER A 208 -21.25 5.14 15.05
N ASN A 209 -20.89 3.88 15.30
CA ASN A 209 -20.14 3.48 16.49
C ASN A 209 -18.72 4.10 16.56
N THR A 210 -18.12 4.41 15.41
CA THR A 210 -16.81 5.08 15.39
C THR A 210 -16.92 6.55 15.80
N GLY A 211 -18.05 7.21 15.47
CA GLY A 211 -18.32 8.60 15.85
C GLY A 211 -18.53 8.79 17.35
N GLU A 212 -19.19 7.83 18.01
CA GLU A 212 -19.42 7.86 19.46
C GLU A 212 -18.15 7.64 20.29
N MET A 213 -17.17 6.89 19.77
CA MET A 213 -15.89 6.67 20.46
C MET A 213 -14.91 7.86 20.33
N ALA A 214 -15.16 8.78 19.41
CA ALA A 214 -14.29 9.92 19.13
C ALA A 214 -14.78 11.25 19.74
N ALA A 215 -15.97 11.24 20.38
CA ALA A 215 -16.57 12.37 21.10
C ALA A 215 -16.36 12.23 22.61
#